data_AF-D6AKT1-F1
#
_entry.id   AF-D6AKT1-F1
#
_cell.length_a   1.000
_cell.length_b   1.000
_cell.length_c   1.000
_cell.angle_alpha   90.00
_cell.angle_beta   90.00
_cell.angle_gamma   90.00
#
_symmetry.space_group_name_H-M   'P 1'
#
loop_
_entity.id
_entity.type
_entity.pdbx_description
1 polymer ?
#
loop_
_entity_poly.entity_id
_entity_poly.type
_entity_poly.pdbx_seq_one_letter_code
_entity_poly.pdbx_strand_id
1 'polypeptide(L)'
;MNSTGGNGRPGRPPRLSRERIAEAALQGDVATLTMRELATRLGVSHSSLYRWVPDRDGVLDLVSGVMVERVLPDDEPDAENWRDWLTRLAWAMHDAFLAVPGYAAHVARPHRHHPESFGRLRGRAVAAFRAGGADARQAEQNWTVFGHGVVRWLAAAGSHPAEPPFGRYLDTLLRGLPRHAEEHPPPLRPEAAAHSTATASPSIGDKHLLALTRGLASESAKVRERACETICDWVRSFDRREVRTLASLLASAAVLEQDETCLESELNALGELSVTGLFDAADIATLRRLPRDSVRPADVEHLDNLMEEYF
;
A
#
# COMPACT_ATOMS: atom_id res chain seq x y z
N MET A 1 4.78 50.74 55.48
CA MET A 1 3.86 51.19 54.42
C MET A 1 4.64 52.17 53.57
N ASN A 2 5.00 52.00 52.30
CA ASN A 2 4.69 51.03 51.25
C ASN A 2 5.96 50.87 50.38
N SER A 3 6.34 49.64 50.06
CA SER A 3 7.30 49.35 48.99
C SER A 3 6.54 49.19 47.68
N THR A 4 6.85 50.03 46.72
CA THR A 4 6.35 50.02 45.34
C THR A 4 6.91 48.82 44.58
N GLY A 5 6.05 47.88 44.20
CA GLY A 5 6.38 46.76 43.32
C GLY A 5 6.70 47.24 41.91
N GLY A 6 7.93 46.98 41.47
CA GLY A 6 8.39 47.27 40.12
C GLY A 6 7.68 46.40 39.09
N ASN A 7 6.89 47.05 38.24
CA ASN A 7 6.22 46.46 37.10
C ASN A 7 7.27 46.11 36.02
N GLY A 8 7.62 44.82 35.91
CA GLY A 8 8.56 44.32 34.89
C GLY A 8 8.00 44.54 33.49
N ARG A 9 8.66 45.38 32.70
CA ARG A 9 8.34 45.58 31.27
C ARG A 9 8.44 44.23 30.53
N PRO A 10 7.46 43.86 29.67
CA PRO A 10 7.60 42.71 28.80
C PRO A 10 8.83 42.91 27.89
N GLY A 11 9.81 42.01 28.00
CA GLY A 11 11.01 42.05 27.16
C GLY A 11 10.65 41.95 25.67
N ARG A 12 11.46 42.60 24.82
CA ARG A 12 11.34 42.54 23.35
C ARG A 12 11.19 41.08 22.91
N PRO A 13 10.17 40.72 22.10
CA PRO A 13 9.95 39.34 21.70
C PRO A 13 11.22 38.77 21.06
N PRO A 14 11.54 37.49 21.33
CA PRO A 14 12.75 36.87 20.83
C PRO A 14 12.81 37.04 19.30
N ARG A 15 13.95 37.50 18.78
CA ARG A 15 14.13 37.76 17.34
C ARG A 15 14.03 36.49 16.48
N LEU A 16 14.01 35.30 17.10
CA LEU A 16 13.97 34.01 16.43
C LEU A 16 12.99 33.09 17.16
N SER A 17 12.15 32.37 16.41
CA SER A 17 11.25 31.33 16.91
C SER A 17 11.24 30.17 15.92
N ARG A 18 10.72 29.00 16.34
CA ARG A 18 10.61 27.82 15.47
C ARG A 18 9.73 28.10 14.24
N GLU A 19 8.62 28.80 14.45
CA GLU A 19 7.67 29.21 13.42
C GLU A 19 8.36 30.15 12.43
N ARG A 20 9.12 31.13 12.92
CA ARG A 20 9.84 32.07 12.05
C ARG A 20 10.94 31.38 11.22
N ILE A 21 11.59 30.35 11.77
CA ILE A 21 12.57 29.54 11.03
C ILE A 21 11.88 28.75 9.91
N ALA A 22 10.77 28.08 10.22
CA ALA A 22 9.99 27.33 9.25
C ALA A 22 9.43 28.22 8.14
N GLU A 23 8.82 29.35 8.49
CA GLU A 23 8.31 30.34 7.54
C GLU A 23 9.40 30.87 6.62
N ALA A 24 10.57 31.19 7.18
CA ALA A 24 11.70 31.64 6.37
C ALA A 24 12.20 30.54 5.41
N ALA A 25 12.20 29.27 5.83
CA ALA A 25 12.57 28.14 4.97
C ALA A 25 11.57 27.96 3.82
N LEU A 26 10.27 28.10 4.09
CA LEU A 26 9.17 27.98 3.12
C LEU A 26 9.19 29.05 2.01
N GLN A 27 9.92 30.16 2.18
CA GLN A 27 10.11 31.18 1.13
C GLN A 27 11.10 30.78 0.03
N GLY A 28 11.75 29.62 0.12
CA GLY A 28 12.72 29.16 -0.87
C GLY A 28 12.50 27.71 -1.27
N ASP A 29 13.39 27.20 -2.13
CA ASP A 29 13.41 25.79 -2.49
C ASP A 29 13.99 24.98 -1.33
N VAL A 30 13.16 24.13 -0.72
CA VAL A 30 13.59 23.29 0.39
C VAL A 30 14.58 22.21 -0.06
N ALA A 31 14.59 21.81 -1.34
CA ALA A 31 15.54 20.83 -1.86
C ALA A 31 16.97 21.37 -1.86
N THR A 32 17.17 22.65 -2.19
CA THR A 32 18.50 23.29 -2.25
C THR A 32 18.83 24.13 -1.01
N LEU A 33 17.91 24.23 -0.04
CA LEU A 33 18.08 25.06 1.15
C LEU A 33 19.36 24.73 1.93
N THR A 34 20.19 25.74 2.14
CA THR A 34 21.38 25.63 3.01
C THR A 34 21.19 26.36 4.33
N MET A 35 21.81 25.85 5.40
CA MET A 35 21.76 26.51 6.72
C MET A 35 22.33 27.94 6.69
N ARG A 36 23.32 28.19 5.82
CA ARG A 36 23.92 29.52 5.65
C ARG A 36 22.94 30.50 5.02
N GLU A 37 22.30 30.10 3.92
CA GLU A 37 21.27 30.89 3.27
C GLU A 37 20.11 31.22 4.21
N LEU A 38 19.65 30.23 4.97
CA LEU A 38 18.56 30.41 5.94
C LEU A 38 18.94 31.41 7.04
N ALA A 39 20.16 31.32 7.59
CA ALA A 39 20.65 32.26 8.59
C ALA A 39 20.73 33.70 8.05
N THR A 40 21.23 33.87 6.82
CA THR A 40 21.24 35.17 6.12
C THR A 40 19.82 35.72 5.95
N ARG A 41 18.87 34.89 5.50
CA ARG A 41 17.46 35.26 5.31
C ARG A 41 16.80 35.69 6.63
N LEU A 42 17.14 35.01 7.73
CA LEU A 42 16.66 35.33 9.08
C LEU A 42 17.36 36.54 9.72
N GLY A 43 18.48 37.01 9.15
CA GLY A 43 19.28 38.09 9.71
C GLY A 43 19.96 37.71 11.04
N VAL A 44 20.31 36.43 11.22
CA VAL A 44 20.93 35.90 12.44
C VAL A 44 22.27 35.23 12.14
N SER A 45 23.12 35.07 13.15
CA SER A 45 24.35 34.28 12.99
C SER A 45 24.05 32.79 12.85
N HIS A 46 24.91 32.06 12.15
CA HIS A 46 24.81 30.61 11.97
C HIS A 46 24.76 29.86 13.30
N SER A 47 25.61 30.24 14.25
CA SER A 47 25.60 29.72 15.63
C SER A 47 24.28 30.00 16.39
N SER A 48 23.59 31.10 16.06
CA SER A 48 22.28 31.39 16.67
C SER A 48 21.19 30.48 16.13
N LEU A 49 21.23 30.14 14.84
CA LEU A 49 20.30 29.21 14.22
C LEU A 49 20.47 27.78 14.79
N TYR A 50 21.72 27.33 14.97
CA TYR A 50 22.02 26.00 15.53
C TYR A 50 21.51 25.78 16.96
N ARG A 51 21.23 26.84 17.71
CA ARG A 51 20.57 26.73 19.03
C ARG A 51 19.12 26.27 18.95
N TRP A 52 18.49 26.43 17.79
CA TRP A 52 17.08 26.07 17.57
C TRP A 52 16.94 24.76 16.80
N VAL A 53 17.84 24.53 15.83
CA VAL A 53 17.80 23.38 14.92
C VAL A 53 19.22 22.87 14.70
N PRO A 54 19.50 21.57 14.94
CA PRO A 54 20.87 21.04 14.88
C PRO A 54 21.43 20.98 13.46
N ASP A 55 20.56 20.89 12.46
CA ASP A 55 20.91 20.68 11.05
C ASP A 55 19.74 21.07 10.14
N ARG A 56 19.90 20.78 8.84
CA ARG A 56 18.87 21.00 7.82
C ARG A 56 17.63 20.14 8.05
N ASP A 57 17.77 18.92 8.54
CA ASP A 57 16.63 18.04 8.78
C ASP A 57 15.77 18.57 9.94
N GLY A 58 16.40 19.13 10.97
CA GLY A 58 15.70 19.85 12.03
C GLY A 58 14.91 21.08 11.53
N VAL A 59 15.37 21.75 10.47
CA VAL A 59 14.57 22.80 9.80
C VAL A 59 13.36 22.19 9.10
N LEU A 60 13.55 21.08 8.38
CA LEU A 60 12.47 20.41 7.65
C LEU A 60 11.41 19.79 8.59
N ASP A 61 11.81 19.38 9.79
CA ASP A 61 10.89 19.00 10.86
C ASP A 61 10.00 20.17 11.27
N LEU A 62 10.57 21.37 11.45
CA LEU A 62 9.79 22.59 11.77
C LEU A 62 8.87 22.99 10.62
N VAL A 63 9.36 22.90 9.38
CA VAL A 63 8.56 23.16 8.17
C VAL A 63 7.36 22.22 8.13
N SER A 64 7.58 20.92 8.40
CA SER A 64 6.49 19.93 8.46
C SER A 64 5.45 20.27 9.52
N GLY A 65 5.87 20.79 10.66
CA GLY A 65 4.96 21.28 11.69
C GLY A 65 4.05 22.41 11.20
N VAL A 66 4.62 23.43 10.53
CA VAL A 66 3.84 24.54 9.95
C VAL A 66 2.95 24.08 8.80
N MET A 67 3.42 23.16 7.96
CA MET A 67 2.65 22.64 6.84
C MET A 67 1.41 21.86 7.32
N VAL A 68 1.52 21.09 8.40
CA VAL A 68 0.37 20.43 9.02
C VAL A 68 -0.71 21.43 9.43
N GLU A 69 -0.32 22.52 10.11
CA GLU A 69 -1.28 23.55 10.54
C GLU A 69 -1.95 24.27 9.36
N ARG A 70 -1.28 24.37 8.22
CA ARG A 70 -1.84 24.98 7.00
C ARG A 70 -2.85 24.09 6.30
N VAL A 71 -2.67 22.77 6.37
CA VAL A 71 -3.46 21.82 5.57
C VAL A 71 -4.62 21.19 6.34
N LEU A 72 -4.56 21.20 7.67
CA LEU A 72 -5.62 20.67 8.52
C LEU A 72 -6.89 21.52 8.39
N PRO A 73 -8.04 20.93 7.98
CA PRO A 73 -9.32 21.62 8.04
C PRO A 73 -9.67 22.03 9.48
N ASP A 74 -10.30 23.19 9.67
CA ASP A 74 -10.63 23.70 11.01
C ASP A 74 -11.70 22.85 11.72
N ASP A 75 -12.73 22.46 11.00
CA ASP A 75 -13.86 21.66 11.49
C ASP A 75 -13.48 20.19 11.72
N GLU A 76 -14.15 19.55 12.68
CA GLU A 76 -13.95 18.13 12.94
C GLU A 76 -14.74 17.24 11.97
N PRO A 77 -14.19 16.08 11.59
CA PRO A 77 -14.89 15.16 10.72
C PRO A 77 -16.00 14.41 11.47
N ASP A 78 -17.12 14.21 10.79
CA ASP A 78 -18.27 13.44 11.26
C ASP A 78 -18.83 12.53 10.16
N ALA A 79 -19.88 11.75 10.48
CA ALA A 79 -20.49 10.82 9.53
C ALA A 79 -21.10 11.54 8.30
N GLU A 80 -21.48 12.80 8.51
CA GLU A 80 -21.95 13.82 7.57
C GLU A 80 -20.97 14.09 6.41
N ASN A 81 -19.76 14.44 6.87
CA ASN A 81 -18.81 15.21 6.10
C ASN A 81 -17.47 14.50 5.87
N TRP A 82 -17.23 13.31 6.45
CA TRP A 82 -15.89 12.69 6.48
C TRP A 82 -15.20 12.63 5.11
N ARG A 83 -15.96 12.35 4.04
CA ARG A 83 -15.43 12.25 2.68
C ARG A 83 -15.05 13.63 2.13
N ASP A 84 -15.88 14.63 2.38
CA ASP A 84 -15.59 16.02 2.02
C ASP A 84 -14.38 16.54 2.82
N TRP A 85 -14.33 16.23 4.12
CA TRP A 85 -13.21 16.57 5.00
C TRP A 85 -11.88 16.03 4.49
N LEU A 86 -11.81 14.72 4.15
CA LEU A 86 -10.62 14.12 3.56
C LEU A 86 -10.27 14.70 2.19
N THR A 87 -11.30 15.08 1.41
CA THR A 87 -11.12 15.74 0.12
C THR A 87 -10.48 17.12 0.30
N ARG A 88 -10.99 17.92 1.23
CA ARG A 88 -10.42 19.23 1.59
C ARG A 88 -9.01 19.12 2.14
N LEU A 89 -8.74 18.14 3.00
CA LEU A 89 -7.39 17.86 3.47
C LEU A 89 -6.43 17.56 2.31
N ALA A 90 -6.81 16.67 1.39
CA ALA A 90 -5.98 16.30 0.25
C ALA A 90 -5.71 17.48 -0.69
N TRP A 91 -6.71 18.33 -0.95
CA TRP A 91 -6.53 19.55 -1.74
C TRP A 91 -5.67 20.59 -1.04
N ALA A 92 -5.83 20.78 0.27
CA ALA A 92 -4.97 21.67 1.03
C ALA A 92 -3.51 21.18 1.01
N MET A 93 -3.27 19.87 1.14
CA MET A 93 -1.95 19.27 0.93
C MET A 93 -1.42 19.52 -0.48
N HIS A 94 -2.25 19.33 -1.49
CA HIS A 94 -1.89 19.59 -2.89
C HIS A 94 -1.41 21.02 -3.10
N ASP A 95 -2.23 21.99 -2.72
CA ASP A 95 -1.95 23.41 -2.94
C ASP A 95 -0.74 23.87 -2.13
N ALA A 96 -0.68 23.50 -0.85
CA ALA A 96 0.42 23.89 0.02
C ALA A 96 1.75 23.27 -0.41
N PHE A 97 1.77 21.98 -0.80
CA PHE A 97 3.02 21.28 -1.07
C PHE A 97 3.59 21.67 -2.43
N LEU A 98 2.74 21.91 -3.44
CA LEU A 98 3.17 22.37 -4.76
C LEU A 98 3.58 23.85 -4.76
N ALA A 99 3.09 24.66 -3.81
CA ALA A 99 3.55 26.04 -3.62
C ALA A 99 4.99 26.13 -3.11
N VAL A 100 5.57 25.05 -2.58
CA VAL A 100 6.92 25.02 -2.01
C VAL A 100 7.82 24.11 -2.85
N PRO A 101 8.73 24.67 -3.67
CA PRO A 101 9.62 23.87 -4.51
C PRO A 101 10.40 22.84 -3.68
N GLY A 102 10.48 21.61 -4.18
CA GLY A 102 11.20 20.51 -3.54
C GLY A 102 10.51 19.86 -2.35
N TYR A 103 9.41 20.43 -1.83
CA TYR A 103 8.78 19.92 -0.59
C TYR A 103 8.09 18.59 -0.80
N ALA A 104 7.24 18.47 -1.84
CA ALA A 104 6.56 17.21 -2.16
C ALA A 104 7.56 16.03 -2.35
N ALA A 105 8.68 16.27 -3.03
CA ALA A 105 9.72 15.27 -3.22
C ALA A 105 10.45 14.90 -1.91
N HIS A 106 10.65 15.86 -1.01
CA HIS A 106 11.21 15.60 0.31
C HIS A 106 10.27 14.71 1.14
N VAL A 107 8.99 15.07 1.24
CA VAL A 107 8.04 14.34 2.08
C VAL A 107 7.69 12.94 1.54
N ALA A 108 7.88 12.70 0.24
CA ALA A 108 7.70 11.37 -0.36
C ALA A 108 8.83 10.38 -0.05
N ARG A 109 9.97 10.86 0.44
CA ARG A 109 11.10 10.02 0.88
C ARG A 109 10.99 9.76 2.38
N PRO A 110 11.59 8.68 2.91
CA PRO A 110 11.70 8.50 4.35
C PRO A 110 12.36 9.73 4.99
N HIS A 111 11.64 10.36 5.92
CA HIS A 111 12.10 11.53 6.66
C HIS A 111 11.49 11.50 8.06
N ARG A 112 12.03 12.32 8.95
CA ARG A 112 11.45 12.51 10.28
C ARG A 112 10.27 13.46 10.16
N HIS A 113 9.22 13.15 10.89
CA HIS A 113 8.09 14.05 11.07
C HIS A 113 8.18 14.67 12.45
N HIS A 114 7.73 15.91 12.57
CA HIS A 114 7.47 16.51 13.88
C HIS A 114 6.38 15.68 14.60
N PRO A 115 6.67 15.00 15.73
CA PRO A 115 5.80 13.97 16.28
C PRO A 115 4.39 14.47 16.64
N GLU A 116 4.29 15.65 17.24
CA GLU A 116 3.00 16.19 17.68
C GLU A 116 2.12 16.60 16.50
N SER A 117 2.68 17.30 15.53
CA SER A 117 1.94 17.80 14.37
C SER A 117 1.49 16.65 13.50
N PHE A 118 2.39 15.71 13.19
CA PHE A 118 2.02 14.52 12.42
C PHE A 118 1.03 13.63 13.18
N GLY A 119 1.17 13.54 14.51
CA GLY A 119 0.20 12.87 15.37
C GLY A 119 -1.20 13.47 15.29
N ARG A 120 -1.32 14.81 15.29
CA ARG A 120 -2.60 15.51 15.09
C ARG A 120 -3.18 15.24 13.70
N LEU A 121 -2.38 15.40 12.65
CA LEU A 121 -2.80 15.14 11.27
C LEU A 121 -3.34 13.72 11.11
N ARG A 122 -2.54 12.73 11.53
CA ARG A 122 -2.94 11.32 11.54
C ARG A 122 -4.21 11.11 12.36
N GLY A 123 -4.28 11.67 13.56
CA GLY A 123 -5.42 11.52 14.47
C GLY A 123 -6.73 11.98 13.84
N ARG A 124 -6.74 13.16 13.22
CA ARG A 124 -7.95 13.72 12.56
C ARG A 124 -8.33 12.95 11.30
N ALA A 125 -7.34 12.56 10.48
CA ALA A 125 -7.61 11.74 9.31
C ALA A 125 -8.15 10.34 9.67
N VAL A 126 -7.57 9.70 10.69
CA VAL A 126 -8.08 8.43 11.26
C VAL A 126 -9.50 8.62 11.81
N ALA A 127 -9.77 9.72 12.52
CA ALA A 127 -11.11 10.05 12.99
C ALA A 127 -12.11 10.18 11.82
N ALA A 128 -11.71 10.83 10.71
CA ALA A 128 -12.54 10.92 9.51
C ALA A 128 -12.85 9.54 8.91
N PHE A 129 -11.86 8.65 8.78
CA PHE A 129 -12.13 7.28 8.32
C PHE A 129 -13.08 6.53 9.23
N ARG A 130 -12.96 6.68 10.55
CA ARG A 130 -13.87 6.07 11.52
C ARG A 130 -15.29 6.64 11.43
N ALA A 131 -15.42 7.94 11.24
CA ALA A 131 -16.71 8.59 11.01
C ALA A 131 -17.38 8.09 9.72
N GLY A 132 -16.58 7.73 8.71
CA GLY A 132 -17.04 7.06 7.49
C GLY A 132 -17.36 5.58 7.61
N GLY A 133 -17.30 4.99 8.81
CA GLY A 133 -17.69 3.61 9.11
C GLY A 133 -16.54 2.61 9.29
N ALA A 134 -15.28 3.02 9.12
CA ALA A 134 -14.13 2.12 9.29
C ALA A 134 -13.90 1.78 10.77
N ASP A 135 -13.47 0.55 11.05
CA ASP A 135 -12.99 0.18 12.37
C ASP A 135 -11.60 0.81 12.67
N ALA A 136 -11.10 0.64 13.90
CA ALA A 136 -9.83 1.23 14.30
C ALA A 136 -8.62 0.73 13.47
N ARG A 137 -8.57 -0.57 13.13
CA ARG A 137 -7.47 -1.14 12.35
C ARG A 137 -7.54 -0.67 10.90
N GLN A 138 -8.73 -0.67 10.34
CA GLN A 138 -8.98 -0.25 8.97
C GLN A 138 -8.75 1.25 8.78
N ALA A 139 -9.14 2.08 9.74
CA ALA A 139 -8.87 3.51 9.68
C ALA A 139 -7.36 3.83 9.64
N GLU A 140 -6.53 3.07 10.36
CA GLU A 140 -5.07 3.19 10.31
C GLU A 140 -4.47 2.74 8.97
N GLN A 141 -5.00 1.65 8.41
CA GLN A 141 -4.61 1.18 7.08
C GLN A 141 -5.01 2.20 6.00
N ASN A 142 -6.24 2.70 6.07
CA ASN A 142 -6.76 3.72 5.17
C ASN A 142 -5.93 5.01 5.25
N TRP A 143 -5.55 5.45 6.45
CA TRP A 143 -4.61 6.57 6.63
C TRP A 143 -3.28 6.32 5.92
N THR A 144 -2.71 5.12 6.08
CA THR A 144 -1.43 4.77 5.45
C THR A 144 -1.53 4.83 3.92
N VAL A 145 -2.57 4.23 3.35
CA VAL A 145 -2.81 4.22 1.89
C VAL A 145 -3.11 5.62 1.37
N PHE A 146 -3.97 6.37 2.05
CA PHE A 146 -4.34 7.73 1.70
C PHE A 146 -3.13 8.68 1.73
N GLY A 147 -2.41 8.71 2.86
CA GLY A 147 -1.27 9.59 3.06
C GLY A 147 -0.14 9.31 2.06
N HIS A 148 0.23 8.03 1.88
CA HIS A 148 1.22 7.66 0.86
C HIS A 148 0.74 7.96 -0.56
N GLY A 149 -0.53 7.69 -0.86
CA GLY A 149 -1.10 7.94 -2.18
C GLY A 149 -1.00 9.41 -2.56
N VAL A 150 -1.55 10.30 -1.72
CA VAL A 150 -1.53 11.75 -1.94
C VAL A 150 -0.09 12.27 -2.06
N VAL A 151 0.79 11.93 -1.12
CA VAL A 151 2.17 12.44 -1.10
C VAL A 151 2.97 11.96 -2.32
N ARG A 152 2.83 10.68 -2.72
CA ARG A 152 3.54 10.15 -3.89
C ARG A 152 3.03 10.77 -5.18
N TRP A 153 1.73 10.98 -5.31
CA TRP A 153 1.15 11.66 -6.47
C TRP A 153 1.73 13.08 -6.59
N LEU A 154 1.79 13.83 -5.48
CA LEU A 154 2.34 15.20 -5.47
C LEU A 154 3.82 15.24 -5.85
N ALA A 155 4.61 14.26 -5.41
CA ALA A 155 6.01 14.16 -5.80
C ALA A 155 6.20 13.83 -7.29
N ALA A 156 5.29 13.02 -7.86
CA ALA A 156 5.30 12.67 -9.29
C ALA A 156 4.85 13.83 -10.19
N ALA A 157 3.82 14.58 -9.77
CA ALA A 157 3.27 15.72 -10.51
C ALA A 157 4.31 16.83 -10.77
N GLY A 158 5.31 16.98 -9.88
CA GLY A 158 6.43 17.90 -10.08
C GLY A 158 7.47 17.43 -11.11
N SER A 159 7.39 16.17 -11.58
CA SER A 159 8.41 15.53 -12.44
C SER A 159 7.87 15.00 -13.78
N HIS A 160 6.56 14.71 -13.89
CA HIS A 160 5.98 14.06 -15.08
C HIS A 160 4.71 14.76 -15.60
N PRO A 161 4.64 15.14 -16.89
CA PRO A 161 3.52 15.89 -17.46
C PRO A 161 2.27 15.05 -17.83
N ALA A 162 2.21 13.77 -17.45
CA ALA A 162 1.13 12.84 -17.86
C ALA A 162 0.28 12.29 -16.70
N GLU A 163 0.38 12.85 -15.50
CA GLU A 163 -0.45 12.42 -14.37
C GLU A 163 -1.94 12.71 -14.64
N PRO A 164 -2.86 11.79 -14.27
CA PRO A 164 -4.29 12.10 -14.29
C PRO A 164 -4.57 13.31 -13.39
N PRO A 165 -5.57 14.15 -13.70
CA PRO A 165 -5.92 15.30 -12.86
C PRO A 165 -6.10 14.87 -11.40
N PHE A 166 -5.50 15.61 -10.45
CA PHE A 166 -5.47 15.24 -9.03
C PHE A 166 -6.86 14.86 -8.48
N GLY A 167 -7.90 15.62 -8.86
CA GLY A 167 -9.27 15.33 -8.44
C GLY A 167 -9.77 13.93 -8.87
N ARG A 168 -9.42 13.45 -10.06
CA ARG A 168 -9.77 12.09 -10.51
C ARG A 168 -9.00 11.01 -9.75
N TYR A 169 -7.72 11.25 -9.50
CA TYR A 169 -6.89 10.37 -8.67
C TYR A 169 -7.46 10.25 -7.26
N LEU A 170 -7.73 11.40 -6.61
CA LEU A 170 -8.24 11.50 -5.26
C LEU A 170 -9.62 10.85 -5.11
N ASP A 171 -10.54 11.09 -6.04
CA ASP A 171 -11.87 10.48 -5.99
C ASP A 171 -11.80 8.95 -6.13
N THR A 172 -10.90 8.45 -6.98
CA THR A 172 -10.63 7.01 -7.13
C THR A 172 -10.03 6.42 -5.85
N LEU A 173 -9.02 7.09 -5.27
CA LEU A 173 -8.40 6.71 -4.01
C LEU A 173 -9.46 6.62 -2.90
N LEU A 174 -10.24 7.68 -2.68
CA LEU A 174 -11.27 7.71 -1.64
C LEU A 174 -12.44 6.74 -1.91
N ARG A 175 -12.70 6.34 -3.16
CA ARG A 175 -13.70 5.29 -3.47
C ARG A 175 -13.17 3.90 -3.14
N GLY A 176 -11.88 3.64 -3.39
CA GLY A 176 -11.23 2.35 -3.16
C GLY A 176 -10.87 2.07 -1.70
N LEU A 177 -10.93 3.07 -0.82
CA LEU A 177 -10.71 2.86 0.61
C LEU A 177 -11.94 2.18 1.24
N PRO A 178 -11.77 1.01 1.88
CA PRO A 178 -12.88 0.25 2.44
C PRO A 178 -13.53 0.99 3.62
N ARG A 179 -14.87 0.95 3.67
CA ARG A 179 -15.72 1.74 4.61
C ARG A 179 -16.41 0.92 5.71
N HIS A 180 -16.35 -0.39 5.59
CA HIS A 180 -16.80 -1.33 6.61
C HIS A 180 -15.76 -2.43 6.69
N ALA A 181 -15.86 -3.28 7.71
CA ALA A 181 -15.31 -4.63 7.61
C ALA A 181 -15.86 -5.27 6.31
N GLU A 182 -15.15 -5.08 5.20
CA GLU A 182 -14.72 -6.25 4.46
C GLU A 182 -14.22 -7.18 5.55
N GLU A 183 -15.05 -8.18 5.86
CA GLU A 183 -14.63 -9.33 6.62
C GLU A 183 -13.18 -9.60 6.20
N HIS A 184 -12.35 -9.75 7.23
CA HIS A 184 -11.02 -10.33 7.16
C HIS A 184 -10.77 -11.06 5.81
N PRO A 185 -9.59 -10.93 5.16
CA PRO A 185 -9.14 -12.06 4.34
C PRO A 185 -9.39 -13.30 5.19
N PRO A 186 -10.12 -14.32 4.68
CA PRO A 186 -10.82 -15.26 5.56
C PRO A 186 -9.81 -15.76 6.58
N PRO A 187 -10.18 -15.94 7.86
CA PRO A 187 -9.24 -16.59 8.76
C PRO A 187 -8.76 -17.89 8.10
N LEU A 188 -7.54 -18.31 8.38
CA LEU A 188 -6.98 -19.61 7.98
C LEU A 188 -7.80 -20.82 8.50
N ARG A 189 -9.02 -20.59 9.02
CA ARG A 189 -10.15 -21.48 9.28
C ARG A 189 -11.28 -20.65 9.92
N PRO A 190 -12.56 -20.80 9.56
CA PRO A 190 -13.65 -20.45 10.45
C PRO A 190 -14.02 -21.66 11.32
N GLU A 191 -14.01 -21.47 12.64
CA GLU A 191 -14.65 -22.39 13.58
C GLU A 191 -16.17 -22.41 13.34
N ALA A 192 -16.70 -23.61 13.38
CA ALA A 192 -18.09 -23.94 13.10
C ALA A 192 -19.06 -23.26 14.08
N ALA A 193 -19.93 -22.40 13.55
CA ALA A 193 -21.22 -22.11 14.16
C ALA A 193 -22.32 -22.48 13.16
N ALA A 194 -22.99 -23.59 13.48
CA ALA A 194 -24.01 -24.27 12.71
C ALA A 194 -25.17 -23.36 12.29
N HIS A 195 -25.54 -23.38 11.01
CA HIS A 195 -26.92 -23.32 10.52
C HIS A 195 -27.08 -24.14 9.23
N SER A 196 -27.61 -25.35 9.42
CA SER A 196 -28.52 -26.14 8.58
C SER A 196 -28.37 -26.22 7.04
N THR A 197 -27.90 -27.40 6.62
CA THR A 197 -28.52 -28.31 5.61
C THR A 197 -28.74 -27.84 4.17
N ALA A 198 -27.76 -28.10 3.31
CA ALA A 198 -27.94 -28.75 2.01
C ALA A 198 -26.57 -29.32 1.58
N THR A 199 -26.55 -30.54 1.03
CA THR A 199 -25.33 -31.24 0.58
C THR A 199 -24.59 -30.41 -0.48
N ALA A 200 -23.58 -29.64 -0.07
CA ALA A 200 -22.76 -28.84 -0.97
C ALA A 200 -21.69 -29.71 -1.64
N SER A 201 -21.60 -29.63 -2.96
CA SER A 201 -20.47 -30.17 -3.73
C SER A 201 -19.14 -29.62 -3.19
N PRO A 202 -18.04 -30.39 -3.27
CA PRO A 202 -16.72 -29.86 -2.91
C PRO A 202 -16.41 -28.67 -3.82
N SER A 203 -16.20 -27.50 -3.24
CA SER A 203 -15.74 -26.30 -3.93
C SER A 203 -14.92 -25.47 -2.94
N ILE A 204 -13.80 -24.93 -3.39
CA ILE A 204 -12.97 -24.01 -2.59
C ILE A 204 -13.46 -22.56 -2.69
N GLY A 205 -14.28 -22.24 -3.70
CA GLY A 205 -14.84 -20.92 -3.95
C GLY A 205 -13.89 -19.97 -4.69
N ASP A 206 -14.48 -18.95 -5.34
CA ASP A 206 -13.80 -18.04 -6.28
C ASP A 206 -12.57 -17.33 -5.68
N LYS A 207 -12.60 -17.03 -4.38
CA LYS A 207 -11.50 -16.35 -3.69
C LYS A 207 -10.23 -17.20 -3.64
N HIS A 208 -10.37 -18.49 -3.32
CA HIS A 208 -9.24 -19.41 -3.26
C HIS A 208 -8.77 -19.77 -4.67
N LEU A 209 -9.70 -19.94 -5.62
CA LEU A 209 -9.37 -20.20 -7.01
C LEU A 209 -8.53 -19.05 -7.61
N LEU A 210 -8.92 -17.80 -7.32
CA LEU A 210 -8.17 -16.61 -7.74
C LEU A 210 -6.80 -16.51 -7.06
N ALA A 211 -6.68 -16.92 -5.80
CA ALA A 211 -5.41 -16.94 -5.09
C ALA A 211 -4.43 -17.96 -5.70
N LEU A 212 -4.90 -19.18 -5.98
CA LEU A 212 -4.12 -20.21 -6.65
C LEU A 212 -3.72 -19.78 -8.07
N THR A 213 -4.66 -19.17 -8.81
CA THR A 213 -4.38 -18.62 -10.15
C THR A 213 -3.27 -17.56 -10.13
N ARG A 214 -3.30 -16.63 -9.16
CA ARG A 214 -2.23 -15.63 -8.99
C ARG A 214 -0.91 -16.26 -8.56
N GLY A 215 -0.97 -17.31 -7.74
CA GLY A 215 0.20 -18.08 -7.33
C GLY A 215 0.89 -18.72 -8.53
N LEU A 216 0.12 -19.44 -9.36
CA LEU A 216 0.60 -20.07 -10.60
C LEU A 216 1.08 -19.06 -11.65
N ALA A 217 0.50 -17.86 -11.69
CA ALA A 217 0.91 -16.80 -12.62
C ALA A 217 2.02 -15.86 -12.06
N SER A 218 2.59 -16.18 -10.90
CA SER A 218 3.63 -15.37 -10.27
C SER A 218 4.92 -15.40 -11.09
N GLU A 219 5.71 -14.32 -11.08
CA GLU A 219 7.07 -14.31 -11.67
C GLU A 219 8.06 -15.16 -10.87
N SER A 220 7.77 -15.40 -9.58
CA SER A 220 8.65 -16.17 -8.69
C SER A 220 8.32 -17.68 -8.75
N ALA A 221 9.30 -18.48 -9.19
CA ALA A 221 9.20 -19.95 -9.23
C ALA A 221 8.81 -20.54 -7.86
N LYS A 222 9.42 -20.08 -6.76
CA LYS A 222 9.05 -20.52 -5.39
C LYS A 222 7.59 -20.25 -5.00
N VAL A 223 6.98 -19.21 -5.57
CA VAL A 223 5.57 -18.91 -5.31
C VAL A 223 4.65 -19.82 -6.14
N ARG A 224 5.06 -20.15 -7.37
CA ARG A 224 4.36 -21.12 -8.22
C ARG A 224 4.44 -22.53 -7.63
N GLU A 225 5.61 -22.96 -7.20
CA GLU A 225 5.85 -24.24 -6.49
C GLU A 225 4.89 -24.39 -5.29
N ARG A 226 4.84 -23.38 -4.42
CA ARG A 226 3.95 -23.38 -3.25
C ARG A 226 2.46 -23.41 -3.62
N ALA A 227 2.09 -22.82 -4.75
CA ALA A 227 0.73 -22.91 -5.26
C ALA A 227 0.41 -24.34 -5.73
N CYS A 228 1.36 -25.02 -6.37
CA CYS A 228 1.24 -26.43 -6.76
C CYS A 228 1.10 -27.35 -5.54
N GLU A 229 1.91 -27.16 -4.50
CA GLU A 229 1.76 -27.89 -3.23
C GLU A 229 0.35 -27.72 -2.64
N THR A 230 -0.15 -26.48 -2.63
CA THR A 230 -1.49 -26.17 -2.13
C THR A 230 -2.58 -26.85 -2.98
N ILE A 231 -2.37 -26.97 -4.29
CA ILE A 231 -3.28 -27.69 -5.19
C ILE A 231 -3.30 -29.19 -4.87
N CYS A 232 -2.15 -29.81 -4.68
CA CYS A 232 -2.05 -31.22 -4.28
C CYS A 232 -2.74 -31.48 -2.95
N ASP A 233 -2.51 -30.64 -1.95
CA ASP A 233 -3.13 -30.76 -0.61
C ASP A 233 -4.67 -30.69 -0.67
N TRP A 234 -5.21 -29.93 -1.62
CA TRP A 234 -6.64 -29.67 -1.74
C TRP A 234 -7.33 -30.39 -2.88
N VAL A 235 -6.66 -31.34 -3.55
CA VAL A 235 -7.12 -31.99 -4.79
C VAL A 235 -8.56 -32.53 -4.74
N ARG A 236 -9.02 -33.00 -3.57
CA ARG A 236 -10.39 -33.54 -3.37
C ARG A 236 -11.45 -32.49 -3.00
N SER A 237 -11.05 -31.23 -2.85
CA SER A 237 -11.91 -30.13 -2.40
C SER A 237 -12.41 -29.26 -3.55
N PHE A 238 -11.91 -29.48 -4.76
CA PHE A 238 -12.26 -28.71 -5.94
C PHE A 238 -13.55 -29.21 -6.60
N ASP A 239 -14.35 -28.27 -7.12
CA ASP A 239 -15.40 -28.60 -8.07
C ASP A 239 -14.85 -28.79 -9.49
N ARG A 240 -15.72 -29.23 -10.40
CA ARG A 240 -15.34 -29.45 -11.81
C ARG A 240 -14.80 -28.18 -12.49
N ARG A 241 -15.37 -27.02 -12.20
CA ARG A 241 -14.98 -25.74 -12.83
C ARG A 241 -13.58 -25.32 -12.34
N GLU A 242 -13.34 -25.48 -11.04
CA GLU A 242 -12.07 -25.19 -10.38
C GLU A 242 -10.96 -26.09 -10.92
N VAL A 243 -11.18 -27.41 -10.99
CA VAL A 243 -10.19 -28.35 -11.54
C VAL A 243 -9.83 -28.01 -12.99
N ARG A 244 -10.81 -27.77 -13.87
CA ARG A 244 -10.54 -27.40 -15.27
C ARG A 244 -9.72 -26.12 -15.39
N THR A 245 -10.05 -25.11 -14.58
CA THR A 245 -9.34 -23.83 -14.57
C THR A 245 -7.88 -24.01 -14.14
N LEU A 246 -7.65 -24.74 -13.05
CA LEU A 246 -6.31 -25.01 -12.53
C LEU A 246 -5.50 -25.88 -13.49
N ALA A 247 -6.10 -26.90 -14.08
CA ALA A 247 -5.44 -27.77 -15.05
C ALA A 247 -4.96 -27.00 -16.30
N SER A 248 -5.81 -26.12 -16.86
CA SER A 248 -5.41 -25.27 -17.99
C SER A 248 -4.29 -24.30 -17.66
N LEU A 249 -4.28 -23.74 -16.45
CA LEU A 249 -3.22 -22.85 -15.98
C LEU A 249 -1.92 -23.60 -15.75
N LEU A 250 -1.95 -24.73 -15.05
CA LEU A 250 -0.80 -25.60 -14.81
C LEU A 250 -0.15 -26.06 -16.12
N ALA A 251 -0.96 -26.53 -17.08
CA ALA A 251 -0.45 -26.93 -18.40
C ALA A 251 0.24 -25.77 -19.14
N SER A 252 -0.28 -24.55 -18.99
CA SER A 252 0.32 -23.35 -19.60
C SER A 252 1.58 -22.88 -18.87
N ALA A 253 1.61 -22.99 -17.54
CA ALA A 253 2.77 -22.67 -16.72
C ALA A 253 3.92 -23.63 -17.01
N ALA A 254 3.65 -24.93 -17.05
CA ALA A 254 4.66 -25.97 -17.32
C ALA A 254 5.38 -25.77 -18.66
N VAL A 255 4.66 -25.34 -19.71
CA VAL A 255 5.25 -25.06 -21.04
C VAL A 255 6.20 -23.85 -21.02
N LEU A 256 5.97 -22.89 -20.12
CA LEU A 256 6.74 -21.65 -20.04
C LEU A 256 7.81 -21.69 -18.92
N GLU A 257 7.82 -22.74 -18.11
CA GLU A 257 8.66 -22.86 -16.94
C GLU A 257 10.14 -23.04 -17.31
N GLN A 258 11.00 -22.33 -16.57
CA GLN A 258 12.46 -22.37 -16.72
C GLN A 258 13.14 -22.97 -15.48
N ASP A 259 12.44 -23.04 -14.35
CA ASP A 259 12.91 -23.65 -13.12
C ASP A 259 12.51 -25.13 -13.03
N GLU A 260 13.49 -26.01 -12.96
CA GLU A 260 13.27 -27.47 -13.01
C GLU A 260 12.48 -28.01 -11.82
N THR A 261 12.64 -27.43 -10.62
CA THR A 261 11.91 -27.86 -9.41
C THR A 261 10.45 -27.40 -9.45
N CYS A 262 10.21 -26.20 -9.97
CA CYS A 262 8.86 -25.72 -10.20
C CYS A 262 8.14 -26.53 -11.27
N LEU A 263 8.83 -26.88 -12.37
CA LEU A 263 8.27 -27.70 -13.45
C LEU A 263 7.82 -29.09 -12.94
N GLU A 264 8.64 -29.75 -12.11
CA GLU A 264 8.26 -31.00 -11.43
C GLU A 264 6.97 -30.82 -10.63
N SER A 265 6.88 -29.75 -9.84
CA SER A 265 5.72 -29.47 -8.99
C SER A 265 4.45 -29.22 -9.81
N GLU A 266 4.57 -28.52 -10.95
CA GLU A 266 3.46 -28.24 -11.87
C GLU A 266 2.95 -29.52 -12.56
N LEU A 267 3.86 -30.37 -13.04
CA LEU A 267 3.50 -31.66 -13.65
C LEU A 267 2.87 -32.62 -12.63
N ASN A 268 3.43 -32.68 -11.42
CA ASN A 268 2.88 -33.50 -10.34
C ASN A 268 1.47 -33.05 -9.92
N ALA A 269 1.26 -31.74 -9.74
CA ALA A 269 -0.07 -31.19 -9.42
C ALA A 269 -1.10 -31.47 -10.52
N LEU A 270 -0.68 -31.43 -11.79
CA LEU A 270 -1.54 -31.77 -12.92
C LEU A 270 -1.90 -33.26 -12.94
N GLY A 271 -0.95 -34.13 -12.60
CA GLY A 271 -1.18 -35.58 -12.41
C GLY A 271 -2.17 -35.88 -11.28
N GLU A 272 -2.01 -35.24 -10.11
CA GLU A 272 -2.95 -35.40 -9.00
C GLU A 272 -4.37 -34.94 -9.37
N LEU A 273 -4.51 -33.85 -10.12
CA LEU A 273 -5.81 -33.41 -10.64
C LEU A 273 -6.40 -34.39 -11.65
N SER A 274 -5.59 -35.14 -12.41
CA SER A 274 -6.08 -36.10 -13.41
C SER A 274 -6.87 -37.24 -12.75
N VAL A 275 -6.40 -37.69 -11.59
CA VAL A 275 -7.05 -38.74 -10.77
C VAL A 275 -8.49 -38.37 -10.38
N THR A 276 -8.82 -37.07 -10.34
CA THR A 276 -10.20 -36.62 -10.05
C THR A 276 -11.18 -36.91 -11.18
N GLY A 277 -10.70 -37.05 -12.43
CA GLY A 277 -11.54 -37.23 -13.62
C GLY A 277 -12.42 -36.02 -13.96
N LEU A 278 -12.06 -34.83 -13.47
CA LEU A 278 -12.90 -33.62 -13.59
C LEU A 278 -12.52 -32.70 -14.76
N PHE A 279 -11.35 -32.86 -15.38
CA PHE A 279 -10.93 -32.17 -16.60
C PHE A 279 -10.83 -33.12 -17.80
N ASP A 280 -10.71 -32.57 -19.01
CA ASP A 280 -10.54 -33.33 -20.25
C ASP A 280 -9.31 -32.89 -21.06
N ALA A 281 -9.04 -33.58 -22.16
CA ALA A 281 -7.88 -33.35 -23.01
C ALA A 281 -7.80 -31.92 -23.57
N ALA A 282 -8.94 -31.23 -23.75
CA ALA A 282 -8.93 -29.86 -24.25
C ALA A 282 -8.40 -28.89 -23.20
N ASP A 283 -8.64 -29.16 -21.91
CA ASP A 283 -8.20 -28.29 -20.82
C ASP A 283 -6.66 -28.26 -20.72
N ILE A 284 -5.98 -29.36 -21.04
CA ILE A 284 -4.51 -29.48 -20.95
C ILE A 284 -3.80 -29.52 -22.32
N ALA A 285 -4.51 -29.22 -23.42
CA ALA A 285 -3.97 -29.29 -24.79
C ALA A 285 -2.67 -28.52 -25.01
N THR A 286 -2.44 -27.45 -24.25
CA THR A 286 -1.20 -26.68 -24.27
C THR A 286 0.03 -27.53 -23.95
N LEU A 287 -0.08 -28.53 -23.09
CA LEU A 287 1.03 -29.34 -22.60
C LEU A 287 1.77 -30.07 -23.72
N ARG A 288 1.11 -30.35 -24.86
CA ARG A 288 1.72 -30.91 -26.08
C ARG A 288 2.88 -30.07 -26.64
N ARG A 289 2.98 -28.80 -26.24
CA ARG A 289 4.07 -27.89 -26.64
C ARG A 289 5.32 -28.04 -25.77
N LEU A 290 5.24 -28.74 -24.63
CA LEU A 290 6.38 -28.97 -23.74
C LEU A 290 7.34 -29.97 -24.39
N PRO A 291 8.58 -29.57 -24.73
CA PRO A 291 9.57 -30.49 -25.28
C PRO A 291 9.92 -31.56 -24.24
N ARG A 292 9.84 -32.84 -24.61
CA ARG A 292 10.21 -33.94 -23.69
C ARG A 292 11.64 -33.82 -23.16
N ASP A 293 12.56 -33.32 -24.00
CA ASP A 293 13.98 -33.15 -23.65
C ASP A 293 14.24 -31.99 -22.68
N SER A 294 13.25 -31.11 -22.43
CA SER A 294 13.36 -30.05 -21.42
C SER A 294 12.88 -30.48 -20.03
N VAL A 295 12.39 -31.70 -19.88
CA VAL A 295 11.96 -32.28 -18.60
C VAL A 295 13.07 -33.17 -18.06
N ARG A 296 13.35 -33.09 -16.75
CA ARG A 296 14.39 -33.93 -16.14
C ARG A 296 13.97 -35.40 -16.22
N PRO A 297 14.93 -36.34 -16.34
CA PRO A 297 14.62 -37.77 -16.45
C PRO A 297 13.73 -38.34 -15.34
N ALA A 298 13.79 -37.76 -14.12
CA ALA A 298 12.97 -38.19 -12.99
C ALA A 298 11.49 -37.79 -13.14
N ASP A 299 11.20 -36.71 -13.88
CA ASP A 299 9.86 -36.11 -13.96
C ASP A 299 9.16 -36.45 -15.29
N VAL A 300 9.89 -37.05 -16.23
CA VAL A 300 9.36 -37.50 -17.53
C VAL A 300 8.21 -38.49 -17.35
N GLU A 301 8.22 -39.30 -16.28
CA GLU A 301 7.12 -40.23 -15.97
C GLU A 301 5.80 -39.49 -15.73
N HIS A 302 5.81 -38.34 -15.04
CA HIS A 302 4.61 -37.52 -14.84
C HIS A 302 4.06 -36.98 -16.15
N LEU A 303 4.94 -36.52 -17.05
CA LEU A 303 4.56 -36.05 -18.38
C LEU A 303 4.03 -37.19 -19.25
N ASP A 304 4.74 -38.32 -19.33
CA ASP A 304 4.37 -39.47 -20.16
C ASP A 304 2.99 -40.03 -19.71
N ASN A 305 2.73 -40.13 -18.39
CA ASN A 305 1.43 -40.55 -17.85
C ASN A 305 0.28 -39.61 -18.28
N LEU A 306 0.47 -38.30 -18.19
CA LEU A 306 -0.52 -37.31 -18.62
C LEU A 306 -0.74 -37.35 -20.15
N MET A 307 0.32 -37.60 -20.91
CA MET A 307 0.26 -37.72 -22.36
C MET A 307 -0.53 -38.97 -22.77
N GLU A 308 -0.27 -40.13 -22.16
CA GLU A 308 -0.98 -41.38 -22.45
C GLU A 308 -2.45 -41.34 -22.04
N GLU A 309 -2.78 -40.67 -20.94
CA GLU A 309 -4.16 -40.62 -20.43
C GLU A 309 -5.08 -39.72 -21.28
N TYR A 310 -4.56 -38.62 -21.84
CA TYR A 310 -5.38 -37.58 -22.49
C TYR A 310 -5.17 -37.42 -24.00
N PHE A 311 -4.11 -37.99 -24.60
CA PHE A 311 -3.77 -37.74 -26.02
C PHE A 311 -3.32 -38.97 -26.80
#